data_AF-A0A5P2DUT1-F1
#
_entry.id   AF-A0A5P2DUT1-F1
#
_cell.length_a   1.000
_cell.length_b   1.000
_cell.length_c   1.000
_cell.angle_alpha   90.00
_cell.angle_beta   90.00
_cell.angle_gamma   90.00
#
_symmetry.space_group_name_H-M   'P 1'
#
loop_
_entity.id
_entity.type
_entity.pdbx_description
1 polymer ?
#
loop_
_entity_poly.entity_id
_entity_poly.type
_entity_poly.pdbx_seq_one_letter_code
_entity_poly.pdbx_strand_id
1 'polypeptide(L)'
;MTAWRPQPPPPPGWQRFTLIHCPVGEQPSYERIEARPPQGCVVDYVGGYFGLRCERPGVRLLDAVAETCREIRTEHGLLMSDLGIEKLWEWSEDGTDGWGAEIVGQLLLMAAERGPKLGYGVDDLVWFLRTAAG
;
A
#
# COMPACT_ATOMS: atom_id res chain seq x y z
N MET A 1 24.50 -0.51 3.10
CA MET A 1 23.23 0.21 3.28
C MET A 1 23.44 1.66 2.86
N THR A 2 23.00 2.03 1.66
CA THR A 2 23.10 3.41 1.19
C THR A 2 22.10 4.25 1.98
N ALA A 3 22.57 5.29 2.66
CA ALA A 3 21.70 6.17 3.45
C ALA A 3 20.55 6.72 2.60
N TRP A 4 19.31 6.63 3.10
CA TRP A 4 18.15 7.26 2.49
C TRP A 4 18.42 8.76 2.36
N ARG A 5 18.49 9.25 1.12
CA ARG A 5 18.40 10.69 0.83
C ARG A 5 16.94 10.99 0.48
N PRO A 6 16.34 12.07 1.00
CA PRO A 6 15.05 12.53 0.53
C PRO A 6 15.14 12.74 -0.98
N GLN A 7 14.36 11.98 -1.75
CA GLN A 7 14.29 12.16 -3.19
C GLN A 7 13.55 13.47 -3.49
N PRO A 8 13.94 14.23 -4.54
CA PRO A 8 13.23 15.44 -4.94
C PRO A 8 11.74 15.14 -5.10
N PRO A 9 10.82 15.99 -4.60
CA PRO A 9 9.39 15.71 -4.67
C PRO A 9 8.96 15.44 -6.12
N PRO A 10 7.99 14.55 -6.34
CA PRO A 10 7.48 14.31 -7.68
C PRO A 10 6.89 15.61 -8.28
N PRO A 11 6.82 15.72 -9.61
CA PRO A 11 6.16 16.85 -10.26
C PRO A 11 4.72 17.05 -9.75
N PRO A 12 4.15 18.27 -9.83
CA PRO A 12 2.74 18.48 -9.51
C PRO A 12 1.83 17.51 -10.27
N GLY A 13 0.86 16.91 -9.56
CA GLY A 13 -0.04 15.89 -10.12
C GLY A 13 0.55 14.49 -10.23
N TRP A 14 1.77 14.27 -9.70
CA TRP A 14 2.38 12.95 -9.54
C TRP A 14 2.55 12.61 -8.07
N GLN A 15 2.39 11.33 -7.76
CA GLN A 15 2.51 10.76 -6.43
C GLN A 15 3.65 9.76 -6.42
N ARG A 16 4.50 9.85 -5.40
CA ARG A 16 5.57 8.88 -5.14
C ARG A 16 5.24 8.08 -3.89
N PHE A 17 5.28 6.76 -4.00
CA PHE A 17 5.02 5.86 -2.87
C PHE A 17 5.76 4.53 -3.06
N THR A 18 5.85 3.78 -1.97
CA THR A 18 6.32 2.39 -1.95
C THR A 18 5.12 1.51 -1.64
N LEU A 19 4.99 0.37 -2.32
CA LEU A 19 4.09 -0.70 -1.93
C LEU A 19 4.91 -1.93 -1.57
N ILE A 20 4.55 -2.61 -0.49
CA ILE A 20 5.20 -3.86 -0.07
C ILE A 20 4.13 -4.93 0.09
N HIS A 21 4.44 -6.13 -0.37
CA HIS A 21 3.63 -7.32 -0.12
C HIS A 21 4.22 -8.09 1.05
N CYS A 22 3.58 -7.98 2.21
CA CYS A 22 3.90 -8.72 3.43
C CYS A 22 2.76 -9.71 3.69
N PRO A 23 2.76 -10.90 3.05
CA PRO A 23 1.71 -11.87 3.26
C PRO A 23 1.78 -12.43 4.67
N VAL A 24 0.61 -12.73 5.24
CA VAL A 24 0.53 -13.63 6.38
C VAL A 24 0.43 -15.06 5.83
N GLY A 25 1.31 -15.96 6.30
CA GLY A 25 1.38 -17.32 5.79
C GLY A 25 2.29 -17.50 4.56
N GLU A 26 1.81 -18.22 3.54
CA GLU A 26 2.61 -18.62 2.39
C GLU A 26 2.93 -17.45 1.45
N GLN A 27 4.19 -17.41 0.97
CA GLN A 27 4.61 -16.39 0.02
C GLN A 27 4.21 -16.80 -1.41
N PRO A 28 3.43 -15.98 -2.14
CA PRO A 28 3.11 -16.27 -3.53
C PRO A 28 4.34 -16.06 -4.43
N SER A 29 4.28 -16.58 -5.65
CA SER A 29 5.28 -16.27 -6.68
C SER A 29 5.11 -14.83 -7.20
N TYR A 30 6.21 -14.09 -7.31
CA TYR A 30 6.25 -12.72 -7.83
C TYR A 30 6.69 -12.63 -9.29
N GLU A 31 7.03 -13.74 -9.95
CA GLU A 31 7.65 -13.75 -11.29
C GLU A 31 6.87 -12.92 -12.33
N ARG A 32 5.53 -12.99 -12.30
CA ARG A 32 4.68 -12.27 -13.26
C ARG A 32 4.74 -10.75 -13.11
N ILE A 33 4.74 -10.26 -11.87
CA ILE A 33 4.80 -8.82 -11.58
C ILE A 33 6.23 -8.30 -11.69
N GLU A 34 7.24 -9.16 -11.44
CA GLU A 34 8.63 -8.81 -11.69
C GLU A 34 8.92 -8.64 -13.18
N ALA A 35 8.39 -9.55 -14.01
CA ALA A 35 8.57 -9.48 -15.46
C ALA A 35 7.82 -8.32 -16.11
N ARG A 36 6.74 -7.84 -15.48
CA ARG A 36 5.88 -6.79 -16.01
C ARG A 36 5.24 -5.99 -14.88
N PRO A 37 5.99 -5.11 -14.19
CA PRO A 37 5.43 -4.28 -13.15
C PRO A 37 4.47 -3.23 -13.73
N PRO A 38 3.53 -2.71 -12.92
CA PRO A 38 2.69 -1.59 -13.30
C PRO A 38 3.50 -0.43 -13.88
N GLN A 39 2.94 0.28 -14.85
CA GLN A 39 3.66 1.43 -15.46
C GLN A 39 4.03 2.46 -14.37
N GLY A 40 5.26 2.95 -14.40
CA GLY A 40 5.76 3.91 -13.41
C GLY A 40 6.16 3.28 -12.07
N CYS A 41 6.10 1.95 -11.95
CA CYS A 41 6.61 1.21 -10.81
C CYS A 41 7.86 0.40 -11.19
N VAL A 42 8.80 0.32 -10.26
CA VAL A 42 9.99 -0.54 -10.36
C VAL A 42 10.00 -1.52 -9.19
N VAL A 43 10.38 -2.76 -9.46
CA VAL A 43 10.57 -3.79 -8.44
C VAL A 43 11.66 -3.35 -7.47
N ASP A 44 11.38 -3.56 -6.19
CA ASP A 44 12.30 -3.32 -5.09
C ASP A 44 12.13 -4.39 -4.01
N TYR A 45 13.13 -4.58 -3.16
CA TYR A 45 13.04 -5.46 -2.01
C TYR A 45 13.33 -4.67 -0.74
N VAL A 46 12.28 -4.38 0.02
CA VAL A 46 12.35 -3.55 1.23
C VAL A 46 12.29 -4.45 2.45
N GLY A 47 13.37 -4.46 3.25
CA GLY A 47 13.44 -5.34 4.42
C GLY A 47 13.37 -6.84 4.08
N GLY A 48 13.68 -7.24 2.85
CA GLY A 48 13.57 -8.62 2.38
C GLY A 48 12.20 -9.02 1.82
N TYR A 49 11.20 -8.12 1.87
CA TYR A 49 9.88 -8.34 1.29
C TYR A 49 9.81 -7.78 -0.13
N PHE A 50 9.01 -8.43 -0.99
CA PHE A 50 8.71 -7.94 -2.32
C PHE A 50 8.03 -6.58 -2.23
N GLY A 51 8.50 -5.62 -3.02
CA GLY A 51 7.92 -4.30 -3.09
C GLY A 51 8.05 -3.64 -4.46
N LEU A 52 7.40 -2.50 -4.56
CA LEU A 52 7.39 -1.64 -5.73
C LEU A 52 7.62 -0.21 -5.28
N ARG A 53 8.59 0.46 -5.90
CA ARG A 53 8.71 1.93 -5.82
C ARG A 53 8.00 2.53 -7.03
N CYS A 54 7.01 3.37 -6.77
CA CYS A 54 6.13 3.90 -7.80
C CYS A 54 6.19 5.42 -7.87
N GLU A 55 6.18 5.95 -9.09
CA GLU A 55 5.84 7.33 -9.42
C GLU A 55 4.68 7.29 -10.42
N ARG A 56 3.51 7.76 -9.99
CA ARG A 56 2.26 7.61 -10.74
C ARG A 56 1.52 8.95 -10.84
N PRO A 57 0.80 9.22 -11.93
CA PRO A 57 -0.11 10.36 -11.97
C PRO A 57 -1.24 10.16 -10.95
N GLY A 58 -1.63 11.24 -10.27
CA GLY A 58 -2.73 11.22 -9.31
C GLY A 58 -2.91 12.56 -8.62
N VAL A 59 -4.17 12.93 -8.37
CA VAL A 59 -4.51 14.17 -7.67
C VAL A 59 -4.05 14.09 -6.21
N ARG A 60 -4.29 12.95 -5.56
CA ARG A 60 -3.88 12.66 -4.18
C ARG A 60 -3.17 11.32 -4.09
N LEU A 61 -2.38 11.15 -3.04
CA LEU A 61 -1.60 9.94 -2.78
C LEU A 61 -2.48 8.68 -2.74
N LEU A 62 -3.57 8.71 -1.97
CA LEU A 62 -4.46 7.56 -1.81
C LEU A 62 -5.15 7.17 -3.12
N ASP A 63 -5.44 8.13 -4.00
CA ASP A 63 -6.01 7.86 -5.32
C ASP A 63 -5.03 7.04 -6.18
N ALA A 64 -3.77 7.48 -6.24
CA ALA A 64 -2.73 6.79 -7.00
C ALA A 64 -2.41 5.40 -6.43
N VAL A 65 -2.38 5.28 -5.10
CA VAL A 65 -2.15 3.99 -4.42
C VAL A 65 -3.30 3.02 -4.71
N ALA A 66 -4.56 3.45 -4.54
CA ALA A 66 -5.71 2.57 -4.72
C ALA A 66 -5.81 2.03 -6.15
N GLU A 67 -5.61 2.89 -7.15
CA GLU A 67 -5.59 2.48 -8.56
C GLU A 67 -4.45 1.51 -8.87
N THR A 68 -3.26 1.73 -8.28
CA THR A 68 -2.12 0.83 -8.46
C THR A 68 -2.38 -0.52 -7.80
N CYS A 69 -2.96 -0.56 -6.61
CA CYS A 69 -3.38 -1.81 -5.97
C CYS A 69 -4.45 -2.55 -6.78
N ARG A 70 -5.41 -1.82 -7.37
CA ARG A 70 -6.42 -2.38 -8.27
C ARG A 70 -5.78 -3.01 -9.51
N GLU A 71 -4.87 -2.30 -10.18
CA GLU A 71 -4.12 -2.80 -11.33
C GLU A 71 -3.36 -4.09 -10.97
N ILE A 72 -2.60 -4.06 -9.87
CA ILE A 72 -1.84 -5.22 -9.40
C ILE A 72 -2.74 -6.42 -9.10
N ARG A 73 -3.88 -6.19 -8.42
CA ARG A 73 -4.84 -7.24 -8.12
C ARG A 73 -5.44 -7.84 -9.38
N THR A 74 -5.87 -6.99 -10.33
CA THR A 74 -6.50 -7.43 -11.57
C THR A 74 -5.52 -8.17 -12.49
N GLU A 75 -4.28 -7.73 -12.60
CA GLU A 75 -3.31 -8.26 -13.57
C GLU A 75 -2.44 -9.40 -13.00
N HIS A 76 -2.14 -9.35 -11.70
CA HIS A 76 -1.21 -10.27 -11.04
C HIS A 76 -1.83 -11.08 -9.90
N GLY A 77 -3.06 -10.76 -9.46
CA GLY A 77 -3.73 -11.48 -8.38
C GLY A 77 -3.11 -11.24 -6.99
N LEU A 78 -2.36 -10.15 -6.82
CA LEU A 78 -1.68 -9.80 -5.56
C LEU A 78 -2.40 -8.65 -4.86
N LEU A 79 -2.46 -8.70 -3.52
CA LEU A 79 -3.02 -7.63 -2.68
C LEU A 79 -1.90 -6.99 -1.86
N MET A 80 -1.45 -5.80 -2.25
CA MET A 80 -0.40 -5.08 -1.51
C MET A 80 -0.89 -4.68 -0.11
N SER A 81 -0.04 -4.84 0.90
CA SER A 81 -0.45 -4.73 2.31
C SER A 81 0.26 -3.62 3.10
N ASP A 82 1.28 -2.98 2.55
CA ASP A 82 2.07 -1.99 3.28
C ASP A 82 2.58 -0.85 2.35
N LEU A 83 2.71 0.35 2.90
CA LEU A 83 3.25 1.57 2.27
C LEU A 83 4.72 1.86 2.65
N GLY A 84 5.41 0.91 3.29
CA GLY A 84 6.76 1.05 3.84
C GLY A 84 6.82 1.67 5.23
N ILE A 85 5.74 1.56 6.02
CA ILE A 85 5.70 2.08 7.39
C ILE A 85 6.12 0.98 8.36
N GLU A 86 7.20 1.22 9.11
CA GLU A 86 7.77 0.21 10.00
C GLU A 86 6.84 -0.22 11.14
N LYS A 87 6.92 -1.51 11.51
CA LYS A 87 6.27 -2.18 12.65
C LYS A 87 4.75 -2.26 12.58
N LEU A 88 4.15 -2.12 11.41
CA LEU A 88 2.74 -2.44 11.24
C LEU A 88 2.49 -3.95 11.21
N TRP A 89 3.49 -4.79 10.88
CA TRP A 89 3.38 -6.21 10.52
C TRP A 89 3.27 -7.25 11.65
N GLU A 90 2.94 -6.86 12.89
CA GLU A 90 2.70 -7.82 14.00
C GLU A 90 1.26 -8.39 13.97
N TRP A 91 0.80 -8.87 12.81
CA TRP A 91 -0.60 -9.26 12.61
C TRP A 91 -0.87 -10.68 13.10
N SER A 92 -1.94 -10.82 13.87
CA SER A 92 -2.54 -12.10 14.29
C SER A 92 -3.69 -12.44 13.34
N GLU A 93 -3.80 -13.71 12.91
CA GLU A 93 -4.96 -14.24 12.16
C GLU A 93 -5.95 -14.94 13.10
N ASP A 94 -6.25 -14.30 14.23
CA ASP A 94 -7.06 -14.87 15.31
C ASP A 94 -8.57 -14.55 15.20
N GLY A 95 -9.03 -14.15 14.01
CA GLY A 95 -10.45 -13.95 13.72
C GLY A 95 -10.97 -12.54 14.02
N THR A 96 -12.30 -12.40 14.03
CA THR A 96 -12.99 -11.09 14.10
C THR A 96 -13.13 -10.52 15.51
N ASP A 97 -12.76 -11.29 16.53
CA ASP A 97 -12.83 -10.96 17.95
C ASP A 97 -11.48 -11.08 18.68
N GLY A 98 -10.40 -11.31 17.92
CA GLY A 98 -9.03 -11.42 18.42
C GLY A 98 -8.18 -10.14 18.27
N TRP A 99 -6.89 -10.27 18.55
CA TRP A 99 -5.91 -9.19 18.46
C TRP A 99 -5.77 -8.63 17.04
N GLY A 100 -5.92 -9.46 16.02
CA GLY A 100 -5.93 -9.02 14.62
C GLY A 100 -7.07 -8.05 14.32
N ALA A 101 -8.26 -8.30 14.88
CA ALA A 101 -9.40 -7.40 14.75
C ALA A 101 -9.17 -6.07 15.48
N GLU A 102 -8.51 -6.08 16.64
CA GLU A 102 -8.13 -4.86 17.36
C GLU A 102 -7.15 -4.00 16.56
N ILE A 103 -6.16 -4.61 15.89
CA ILE A 103 -5.22 -3.91 15.00
C ILE A 103 -5.97 -3.24 13.84
N VAL A 104 -6.87 -3.96 13.16
CA VAL A 104 -7.69 -3.38 12.08
C VAL A 104 -8.52 -2.21 12.61
N GLY A 105 -9.16 -2.36 13.76
CA GLY A 105 -9.92 -1.29 14.41
C GLY A 105 -9.06 -0.07 14.71
N GLN A 106 -7.86 -0.26 15.25
CA GLN A 106 -6.90 0.82 15.54
C GLN A 106 -6.50 1.57 14.26
N LEU A 107 -6.20 0.87 13.16
CA LEU A 107 -5.84 1.50 11.89
C LEU A 107 -6.98 2.35 11.32
N LEU A 108 -8.21 1.85 11.41
CA LEU A 108 -9.40 2.58 10.99
C LEU A 108 -9.67 3.81 11.87
N LEU A 109 -9.50 3.71 13.19
CA LEU A 109 -9.61 4.85 14.11
C LEU A 109 -8.57 5.93 13.79
N MET A 110 -7.32 5.54 13.56
CA MET A 110 -6.26 6.47 13.17
C MET A 110 -6.55 7.13 11.81
N ALA A 111 -7.07 6.37 10.84
CA ALA A 111 -7.48 6.92 9.56
C ALA A 111 -8.64 7.91 9.69
N ALA A 112 -9.65 7.60 10.51
CA ALA A 112 -10.79 8.48 10.78
C ALA A 112 -10.37 9.78 11.51
N GLU A 113 -9.40 9.70 12.43
CA GLU A 113 -8.90 10.86 13.18
C GLU A 113 -7.98 11.76 12.34
N ARG A 114 -7.09 11.16 11.53
CA ARG A 114 -6.08 11.89 10.75
C ARG A 114 -6.54 12.28 9.35
N GLY A 115 -7.38 11.47 8.71
CA GLY A 115 -7.87 11.68 7.34
C GLY A 115 -8.40 13.10 7.13
N PRO A 116 -9.35 13.59 7.94
CA PRO A 116 -9.90 14.94 7.79
C PRO A 116 -8.85 16.05 7.94
N LYS A 117 -7.86 15.86 8.82
CA LYS A 117 -6.76 16.82 9.02
C LYS A 117 -5.84 16.92 7.79
N LEU A 118 -5.86 15.90 6.93
CA LEU A 118 -5.11 15.82 5.67
C LEU A 118 -5.99 16.07 4.44
N GLY A 119 -7.28 16.39 4.63
CA GLY A 119 -8.23 16.64 3.54
C GLY A 119 -8.87 15.39 2.93
N TYR A 120 -8.79 14.23 3.60
CA TYR A 120 -9.53 13.02 3.21
C TYR A 120 -10.82 12.91 4.02
N GLY A 121 -11.96 12.86 3.31
CA GLY A 121 -13.26 12.57 3.90
C GLY A 121 -13.51 11.07 4.06
N VAL A 122 -14.60 10.72 4.75
CA VAL A 122 -15.02 9.31 4.88
C VAL A 122 -15.25 8.65 3.52
N ASP A 123 -15.85 9.37 2.57
CA ASP A 123 -16.09 8.85 1.22
C ASP A 123 -14.79 8.52 0.48
N ASP A 124 -13.71 9.28 0.72
CA ASP A 124 -12.39 8.99 0.14
C ASP A 124 -11.80 7.71 0.73
N LEU A 125 -11.94 7.50 2.05
CA LEU A 125 -11.47 6.30 2.73
C LEU A 125 -12.26 5.06 2.27
N VAL A 126 -13.59 5.19 2.13
CA VAL A 126 -14.44 4.12 1.61
C VAL A 126 -14.10 3.81 0.15
N TRP A 127 -13.88 4.85 -0.67
CA TRP A 127 -13.46 4.68 -2.05
C TRP A 127 -12.10 3.98 -2.15
N PHE A 128 -11.14 4.33 -1.29
CA PHE A 128 -9.84 3.66 -1.21
C PHE A 128 -10.02 2.16 -0.93
N LEU A 129 -10.81 1.80 0.09
CA LEU A 129 -11.03 0.39 0.46
C LEU A 129 -11.66 -0.41 -0.68
N ARG A 130 -12.71 0.12 -1.32
CA ARG A 130 -13.37 -0.52 -2.48
C ARG A 130 -12.42 -0.70 -3.66
N THR A 131 -11.60 0.31 -3.93
CA THR A 131 -10.73 0.28 -5.11
C THR A 131 -9.51 -0.63 -4.87
N ALA A 132 -8.84 -0.47 -3.73
CA ALA A 132 -7.60 -1.15 -3.40
C ALA A 132 -7.79 -2.63 -3.03
N ALA A 133 -8.90 -3.00 -2.37
CA ALA A 133 -9.17 -4.38 -1.95
C ALA A 133 -10.25 -5.09 -2.78
N GLY A 134 -11.26 -4.37 -3.28
CA GLY A 134 -12.39 -4.92 -4.06
C GLY A 134 -13.73 -4.70 -3.39
#